data_AF-A0A897N923-F1
#
_entry.id   AF-A0A897N923-F1
#
_cell.length_a   1.000
_cell.length_b   1.000
_cell.length_c   1.000
_cell.angle_alpha   90.00
_cell.angle_beta   90.00
_cell.angle_gamma   90.00
#
_symmetry.space_group_name_H-M   'P 1'
#
loop_
_entity.id
_entity.type
_entity.pdbx_description
1 polymer ?
#
loop_
_entity_poly.entity_id
_entity_poly.type
_entity_poly.pdbx_seq_one_letter_code
_entity_poly.pdbx_strand_id
1 'polypeptide(L)'
;MEKIVLQSLDTPDPGGIDVAFSLGGGAASAFLSTLLVGAILVALAPDYTERQIDEIRENVVGAFIYGVISLIALLLLSLVLFITIIGVPVAVALLVLAVVLWAVGAAIAFLAIADSLVGHDDGWAVPLVLAAGINGGLALTGIGGLVSFFVGAVGFGTVLRDLL
;
A
#
# COMPACT_ATOMS: atom_id res chain seq x y z
N MET A 1 -3.71 -34.14 54.25
CA MET A 1 -4.76 -33.35 53.57
C MET A 1 -4.01 -32.44 52.60
N GLU A 2 -3.88 -32.93 51.37
CA GLU A 2 -2.98 -32.44 50.34
C GLU A 2 -3.61 -31.22 49.66
N LYS A 3 -2.87 -30.09 49.61
CA LYS A 3 -3.29 -28.91 48.85
C LYS A 3 -3.16 -29.26 47.37
N ILE A 4 -4.28 -29.55 46.73
CA ILE A 4 -4.36 -29.64 45.28
C ILE A 4 -3.99 -28.26 44.74
N VAL A 5 -2.75 -28.13 44.28
CA VAL A 5 -2.28 -27.03 43.47
C VAL A 5 -3.09 -27.09 42.19
N LEU A 6 -4.07 -26.20 42.05
CA LEU A 6 -4.67 -25.89 40.77
C LEU A 6 -3.55 -25.31 39.90
N GLN A 7 -2.84 -26.19 39.19
CA GLN A 7 -2.14 -25.79 37.98
C GLN A 7 -3.20 -25.16 37.09
N SER A 8 -3.22 -23.83 37.09
CA SER A 8 -3.75 -23.03 36.00
C SER A 8 -3.02 -23.49 34.75
N LEU A 9 -3.55 -24.53 34.11
CA LEU A 9 -3.21 -24.85 32.74
C LEU A 9 -3.66 -23.62 31.96
N ASP A 10 -2.71 -22.75 31.62
CA ASP A 10 -2.87 -21.83 30.49
C ASP A 10 -3.32 -22.70 29.33
N THR A 11 -4.61 -22.66 29.03
CA THR A 11 -5.15 -23.29 27.84
C THR A 11 -4.45 -22.60 26.68
N PRO A 12 -3.73 -23.32 25.80
CA PRO A 12 -3.17 -22.72 24.61
C PRO A 12 -4.31 -22.04 23.86
N ASP A 13 -4.30 -20.71 23.82
CA ASP A 13 -5.32 -19.93 23.14
C ASP A 13 -5.22 -20.25 21.64
N PRO A 14 -6.22 -20.94 21.05
CA PRO A 14 -6.19 -21.31 19.64
C PRO A 14 -6.34 -20.08 18.72
N GLY A 15 -6.60 -18.90 19.29
CA GLY A 15 -6.66 -17.59 18.63
C GLY A 15 -5.47 -16.68 18.90
N GLY A 16 -4.35 -17.22 19.41
CA GLY A 16 -3.15 -16.50 19.89
C GLY A 16 -2.34 -15.68 18.87
N ILE A 17 -2.98 -15.06 17.90
CA ILE A 17 -2.46 -13.85 17.28
C ILE A 17 -2.88 -12.71 18.18
N ASP A 18 -1.96 -12.23 19.01
CA ASP A 18 -2.14 -10.98 19.74
C ASP A 18 -2.54 -9.91 18.71
N VAL A 19 -3.78 -9.41 18.81
CA VAL A 19 -4.34 -8.44 17.87
C VAL A 19 -3.47 -7.19 17.84
N ALA A 20 -2.82 -6.84 18.96
CA ALA A 20 -1.85 -5.77 18.99
C ALA A 20 -0.59 -6.10 18.17
N PHE A 21 -0.15 -7.36 18.15
CA PHE A 21 0.98 -7.82 17.34
C PHE A 21 0.64 -7.86 15.84
N SER A 22 -0.57 -8.27 15.45
CA SER A 22 -0.97 -8.28 14.03
C SER A 22 -1.21 -6.88 13.46
N LEU A 23 -1.88 -6.01 14.22
CA LEU A 23 -2.08 -4.61 13.83
C LEU A 23 -0.75 -3.85 13.85
N GLY A 24 0.07 -4.07 14.89
CA GLY A 24 1.41 -3.49 14.99
C GLY A 24 2.33 -3.91 13.84
N GLY A 25 2.32 -5.20 13.47
CA GLY A 25 3.08 -5.72 12.33
C GLY A 25 2.60 -5.18 10.99
N GLY A 26 1.27 -5.10 10.79
CA GLY A 26 0.67 -4.49 9.60
C GLY A 26 1.03 -3.01 9.47
N ALA A 27 0.99 -2.28 10.57
CA ALA A 27 1.38 -0.88 10.61
C ALA A 27 2.86 -0.64 10.35
N ALA A 28 3.73 -1.42 10.99
CA ALA A 28 5.17 -1.32 10.76
C ALA A 28 5.51 -1.63 9.30
N SER A 29 4.91 -2.66 8.71
CA SER A 29 5.15 -3.00 7.31
C SER A 29 4.59 -1.95 6.34
N ALA A 30 3.39 -1.40 6.58
CA ALA A 30 2.82 -0.31 5.78
C ALA A 30 3.68 0.96 5.88
N PHE A 31 4.13 1.31 7.08
CA PHE A 31 5.03 2.44 7.30
C PHE A 31 6.34 2.25 6.53
N LEU A 32 7.04 1.13 6.76
CA LEU A 32 8.35 0.87 6.17
C LEU A 32 8.28 0.74 4.65
N SER A 33 7.28 0.05 4.11
CA SER A 33 7.12 -0.08 2.65
C SER A 33 6.88 1.27 1.99
N THR A 34 6.00 2.11 2.55
CA THR A 34 5.73 3.45 2.02
C THR A 34 6.96 4.33 2.11
N LEU A 35 7.66 4.30 3.24
CA LEU A 35 8.88 5.08 3.45
C LEU A 35 9.97 4.67 2.47
N LEU A 36 10.23 3.36 2.35
CA LEU A 36 11.28 2.84 1.47
C LEU A 36 10.96 3.12 0.01
N VAL A 37 9.75 2.80 -0.46
CA VAL A 37 9.36 3.02 -1.86
C VAL A 37 9.33 4.51 -2.17
N GLY A 38 8.73 5.33 -1.31
CA GLY A 38 8.71 6.78 -1.47
C GLY A 38 10.11 7.37 -1.49
N ALA A 39 10.99 6.95 -0.57
CA ALA A 39 12.36 7.44 -0.52
C ALA A 39 13.18 7.04 -1.75
N ILE A 40 13.00 5.81 -2.25
CA ILE A 40 13.62 5.34 -3.50
C ILE A 40 13.15 6.20 -4.68
N LEU A 41 11.85 6.48 -4.78
CA LEU A 41 11.28 7.29 -5.85
C LEU A 41 11.82 8.72 -5.82
N VAL A 42 11.80 9.37 -4.67
CA VAL A 42 12.34 10.73 -4.50
C VAL A 42 13.85 10.77 -4.79
N ALA A 43 14.61 9.76 -4.35
CA ALA A 43 16.06 9.75 -4.51
C ALA A 43 16.52 9.44 -5.94
N LEU A 44 15.83 8.54 -6.64
CA LEU A 44 16.24 8.07 -7.97
C LEU A 44 15.46 8.74 -9.11
N ALA A 45 14.24 9.21 -8.86
CA ALA A 45 13.33 9.76 -9.85
C ALA A 45 12.49 10.93 -9.26
N PRO A 46 13.13 12.02 -8.81
CA PRO A 46 12.44 13.16 -8.21
C PRO A 46 11.43 13.80 -9.18
N ASP A 47 11.85 14.08 -10.42
CA ASP A 47 11.00 14.69 -11.46
C ASP A 47 9.75 13.84 -11.76
N TYR A 48 9.89 12.52 -11.73
CA TYR A 48 8.76 11.60 -11.89
C TYR A 48 7.80 11.70 -10.71
N THR A 49 8.34 11.74 -9.49
CA THR A 49 7.56 11.82 -8.26
C THR A 49 6.74 13.12 -8.22
N GLU A 50 7.35 14.25 -8.53
CA GLU A 50 6.70 15.56 -8.60
C GLU A 50 5.58 15.58 -9.64
N ARG A 51 5.87 15.11 -10.87
CA ARG A 51 4.86 15.04 -11.95
C ARG A 51 3.63 14.21 -11.55
N GLN A 52 3.83 13.06 -10.93
CA GLN A 52 2.71 12.21 -10.53
C GLN A 52 1.93 12.81 -9.35
N ILE A 53 2.58 13.53 -8.43
CA ILE A 53 1.90 14.28 -7.37
C ILE A 53 1.01 15.38 -7.97
N ASP A 54 1.53 16.12 -8.95
CA ASP A 54 0.77 17.15 -9.64
C ASP A 54 -0.42 16.57 -10.41
N GLU A 55 -0.24 15.45 -11.12
CA GLU A 55 -1.35 14.79 -11.81
C GLU A 55 -2.45 14.32 -10.84
N ILE A 56 -2.07 13.79 -9.67
CA ILE A 56 -3.05 13.44 -8.63
C ILE A 56 -3.83 14.68 -8.20
N ARG A 57 -3.16 15.82 -7.99
CA ARG A 57 -3.81 17.07 -7.57
C ARG A 57 -4.77 17.61 -8.62
N GLU A 58 -4.40 17.52 -9.89
CA GLU A 58 -5.21 18.00 -11.00
C GLU A 58 -6.45 17.12 -11.24
N ASN A 59 -6.32 15.79 -11.07
CA ASN A 59 -7.38 14.86 -11.47
C ASN A 59 -7.49 13.60 -10.60
N VAL A 60 -7.69 13.78 -9.29
CA VAL A 60 -7.89 12.69 -8.31
C VAL A 60 -8.96 11.69 -8.76
N VAL A 61 -10.13 12.18 -9.20
CA VAL A 61 -11.27 11.33 -9.54
C VAL A 61 -11.00 10.51 -10.79
N GLY A 62 -10.38 11.12 -11.81
CA GLY A 62 -9.97 10.43 -13.03
C GLY A 62 -8.94 9.35 -12.73
N ALA A 63 -7.92 9.67 -11.94
CA ALA A 63 -6.91 8.71 -11.50
C ALA A 63 -7.53 7.54 -10.72
N PHE A 64 -8.45 7.83 -9.78
CA PHE A 64 -9.16 6.80 -9.03
C PHE A 64 -9.96 5.85 -9.92
N ILE A 65 -10.80 6.38 -10.81
CA ILE A 65 -11.64 5.58 -11.72
C ILE A 65 -10.75 4.73 -12.62
N TYR A 66 -9.69 5.33 -13.17
CA TYR A 66 -8.74 4.63 -14.02
C TYR A 66 -8.04 3.49 -13.27
N GLY A 67 -7.62 3.72 -12.03
CA GLY A 67 -7.05 2.71 -11.16
C GLY A 67 -8.02 1.56 -10.88
N VAL A 68 -9.25 1.85 -10.48
CA VAL A 68 -10.27 0.81 -10.21
C VAL A 68 -10.58 -0.01 -11.47
N ILE A 69 -10.79 0.64 -12.62
CA ILE A 69 -11.03 -0.06 -13.89
C ILE A 69 -9.83 -0.93 -14.25
N SER A 70 -8.62 -0.42 -14.09
CA SER A 70 -7.38 -1.15 -14.38
C SER A 70 -7.21 -2.37 -13.48
N LEU A 71 -7.52 -2.26 -12.19
CA LEU A 71 -7.47 -3.39 -11.26
C LEU A 71 -8.48 -4.47 -11.63
N ILE A 72 -9.70 -4.09 -11.99
CA ILE A 72 -10.74 -5.03 -12.44
C ILE A 72 -10.28 -5.70 -13.74
N ALA A 73 -9.80 -4.93 -14.71
CA ALA A 73 -9.29 -5.45 -15.97
C ALA A 73 -8.11 -6.41 -15.78
N LEU A 74 -7.17 -6.05 -14.89
CA LEU A 74 -6.02 -6.89 -14.55
C LEU A 74 -6.45 -8.18 -13.87
N LEU A 75 -7.40 -8.13 -12.92
CA LEU A 75 -7.94 -9.30 -12.27
C LEU A 75 -8.62 -10.24 -13.26
N LEU A 76 -9.45 -9.70 -14.16
CA LEU A 76 -10.12 -10.48 -15.21
C LEU A 76 -9.11 -11.10 -16.18
N LEU A 77 -8.11 -10.33 -16.63
CA LEU A 77 -7.06 -10.81 -17.52
C LEU A 77 -6.22 -11.91 -16.86
N SER A 78 -5.81 -11.70 -15.61
CA SER A 78 -5.09 -12.70 -14.81
C SER A 78 -5.90 -13.97 -14.62
N LEU A 79 -7.22 -13.87 -14.37
CA LEU A 79 -8.11 -15.02 -14.24
C LEU A 79 -8.22 -15.81 -15.55
N VAL A 80 -8.41 -15.12 -16.66
CA VAL A 80 -8.46 -15.76 -18.00
C VAL A 80 -7.14 -16.48 -18.28
N LEU A 81 -6.00 -15.83 -18.04
CA LEU A 81 -4.68 -16.44 -18.23
C LEU A 81 -4.47 -17.65 -17.31
N PHE A 82 -4.89 -17.56 -16.06
CA PHE A 82 -4.78 -18.65 -15.10
C PHE A 82 -5.58 -19.89 -15.54
N ILE A 83 -6.80 -19.70 -16.07
CA ILE A 83 -7.64 -20.78 -16.60
C ILE A 83 -6.97 -21.48 -17.79
N THR A 84 -6.18 -20.78 -18.60
CA THR A 84 -5.52 -21.39 -19.76
C THR A 84 -4.36 -22.34 -19.43
N ILE A 85 -3.95 -22.48 -18.15
CA ILE A 85 -2.80 -23.26 -17.63
C ILE A 85 -1.44 -22.83 -18.22
N ILE A 86 -1.31 -22.74 -19.54
CA ILE A 86 -0.17 -22.19 -20.28
C ILE A 86 0.02 -20.70 -19.97
N GLY A 87 -1.06 -19.97 -19.68
CA GLY A 87 -1.00 -18.56 -19.29
C GLY A 87 -0.53 -18.33 -17.84
N VAL A 88 -0.34 -19.36 -17.02
CA VAL A 88 0.05 -19.20 -15.61
C VAL A 88 1.37 -18.44 -15.42
N PRO A 89 2.46 -18.73 -16.14
CA PRO A 89 3.70 -17.95 -16.01
C PRO A 89 3.50 -16.47 -16.36
N VAL A 90 2.69 -16.18 -17.38
CA VAL A 90 2.36 -14.81 -17.80
C VAL A 90 1.49 -14.12 -16.75
N ALA A 91 0.50 -14.82 -16.20
CA ALA A 91 -0.35 -14.30 -15.13
C ALA A 91 0.48 -13.96 -13.89
N VAL A 92 1.41 -14.82 -13.50
CA VAL A 92 2.31 -14.57 -12.36
C VAL A 92 3.18 -13.34 -12.63
N ALA A 93 3.79 -13.23 -13.81
CA ALA A 93 4.60 -12.06 -14.17
C ALA A 93 3.78 -10.75 -14.14
N LEU A 94 2.55 -10.78 -14.67
CA LEU A 94 1.63 -9.64 -14.63
C LEU A 94 1.24 -9.25 -13.20
N LEU A 95 0.95 -10.22 -12.34
CA LEU A 95 0.60 -9.97 -10.94
C LEU A 95 1.78 -9.38 -10.17
N VAL A 96 3.01 -9.85 -10.42
CA VAL A 96 4.22 -9.27 -9.82
C VAL A 96 4.38 -7.82 -10.26
N LEU A 97 4.23 -7.54 -11.55
CA LEU A 97 4.28 -6.16 -12.06
C LEU A 97 3.20 -5.28 -11.43
N ALA A 98 1.97 -5.80 -11.30
CA ALA A 98 0.87 -5.09 -10.66
C ALA A 98 1.18 -4.73 -9.20
N VAL A 99 1.77 -5.65 -8.43
CA VAL A 99 2.18 -5.40 -7.03
C VAL A 99 3.25 -4.31 -6.96
N VAL A 100 4.22 -4.30 -7.88
CA VAL A 100 5.26 -3.26 -7.92
C VAL A 100 4.65 -1.90 -8.26
N LEU A 101 3.84 -1.82 -9.33
CA LEU A 101 3.17 -0.58 -9.73
C LEU A 101 2.21 -0.09 -8.65
N TRP A 102 1.54 -0.99 -7.94
CA TRP A 102 0.70 -0.68 -6.80
C TRP A 102 1.50 -0.04 -5.68
N ALA A 103 2.63 -0.63 -5.30
CA ALA A 103 3.47 -0.10 -4.23
C ALA A 103 4.00 1.30 -4.56
N VAL A 104 4.45 1.50 -5.81
CA VAL A 104 4.90 2.80 -6.33
C VAL A 104 3.76 3.82 -6.30
N GLY A 105 2.61 3.48 -6.89
CA GLY A 105 1.45 4.35 -6.93
C GLY A 105 0.95 4.72 -5.54
N ALA A 106 0.79 3.75 -4.65
CA ALA A 106 0.37 3.99 -3.27
C ALA A 106 1.34 4.93 -2.54
N ALA A 107 2.65 4.72 -2.69
CA ALA A 107 3.65 5.61 -2.10
C ALA A 107 3.52 7.04 -2.61
N ILE A 108 3.37 7.24 -3.94
CA ILE A 108 3.16 8.57 -4.54
C ILE A 108 1.88 9.20 -4.02
N ALA A 109 0.78 8.45 -3.91
CA ALA A 109 -0.49 9.00 -3.45
C ALA A 109 -0.44 9.41 -1.96
N PHE A 110 0.17 8.61 -1.09
CA PHE A 110 0.40 9.03 0.31
C PHE A 110 1.36 10.21 0.40
N LEU A 111 2.38 10.25 -0.46
CA LEU A 111 3.32 11.36 -0.52
C LEU A 111 2.64 12.64 -1.02
N ALA A 112 1.74 12.57 -2.01
CA ALA A 112 0.96 13.71 -2.48
C ALA A 112 0.10 14.32 -1.36
N ILE A 113 -0.51 13.45 -0.53
CA ILE A 113 -1.27 13.87 0.66
C ILE A 113 -0.34 14.56 1.65
N ALA A 114 0.77 13.92 2.03
CA ALA A 114 1.72 14.49 2.98
C ALA A 114 2.32 15.81 2.49
N ASP A 115 2.74 15.87 1.23
CA ASP A 115 3.28 17.04 0.58
C ASP A 115 2.29 18.19 0.57
N SER A 116 0.99 17.92 0.36
CA SER A 116 -0.04 18.97 0.45
C SER A 116 -0.22 19.56 1.85
N LEU A 117 0.24 18.86 2.90
CA LEU A 117 0.11 19.29 4.29
C LEU A 117 1.32 20.07 4.79
N VAL A 118 2.53 19.68 4.38
CA VAL A 118 3.78 20.26 4.91
C VAL A 118 4.64 20.96 3.86
N GLY A 119 4.38 20.72 2.57
CA GLY A 119 5.27 21.12 1.48
C GLY A 119 6.62 20.37 1.51
N HIS A 120 7.39 20.50 0.44
CA HIS A 120 8.73 19.92 0.32
C HIS A 120 9.84 20.95 0.07
N ASP A 121 9.58 22.25 0.28
CA ASP A 121 10.55 23.33 -0.01
C ASP A 121 11.88 23.13 0.74
N ASP A 122 11.83 22.60 1.97
CA ASP A 122 12.98 22.26 2.82
C ASP A 122 13.50 20.81 2.63
N GLY A 123 12.97 20.09 1.65
CA GLY A 123 13.31 18.72 1.29
C GLY A 123 12.24 17.68 1.65
N TRP A 124 12.42 16.48 1.10
CA TRP A 124 11.41 15.42 1.13
C TRP A 124 11.32 14.60 2.42
N ALA A 125 12.24 14.79 3.37
CA ALA A 125 12.30 13.96 4.58
C ALA A 125 11.03 14.06 5.42
N VAL A 126 10.49 15.27 5.61
CA VAL A 126 9.27 15.49 6.39
C VAL A 126 8.03 14.91 5.68
N PRO A 127 7.78 15.21 4.39
CA PRO A 127 6.73 14.55 3.62
C PRO A 127 6.80 13.02 3.63
N LEU A 128 8.00 12.44 3.48
CA LEU A 128 8.18 10.98 3.43
C LEU A 128 7.81 10.30 4.75
N VAL A 129 8.30 10.84 5.87
CA VAL A 129 7.98 10.30 7.19
C VAL A 129 6.50 10.50 7.51
N LEU A 130 5.91 11.63 7.11
CA LEU A 130 4.49 11.88 7.28
C LEU A 130 3.63 10.93 6.43
N ALA A 131 3.98 10.71 5.16
CA ALA A 131 3.30 9.78 4.27
C ALA A 131 3.31 8.35 4.82
N ALA A 132 4.50 7.89 5.23
CA ALA A 132 4.66 6.59 5.89
C ALA A 132 3.87 6.52 7.20
N GLY A 133 3.90 7.59 8.00
CA GLY A 133 3.16 7.73 9.25
C GLY A 133 1.64 7.66 9.05
N ILE A 134 1.12 8.28 8.00
CA ILE A 134 -0.29 8.21 7.61
C ILE A 134 -0.64 6.75 7.29
N ASN A 135 0.08 6.09 6.37
CA ASN A 135 -0.26 4.71 5.98
C ASN A 135 -0.12 3.72 7.15
N GLY A 136 0.98 3.81 7.91
CA GLY A 136 1.20 2.98 9.09
C GLY A 136 0.17 3.24 10.20
N GLY A 137 -0.15 4.50 10.48
CA GLY A 137 -1.16 4.90 11.44
C GLY A 137 -2.56 4.39 11.05
N LEU A 138 -2.91 4.48 9.77
CA LEU A 138 -4.14 3.92 9.24
C LEU A 138 -4.21 2.41 9.44
N ALA A 139 -3.13 1.68 9.18
CA ALA A 139 -3.08 0.25 9.43
C ALA A 139 -3.28 -0.10 10.92
N LEU A 140 -2.79 0.72 11.87
CA LEU A 140 -3.07 0.53 13.31
C LEU A 140 -4.56 0.65 13.66
N THR A 141 -5.32 1.48 12.93
CA THR A 141 -6.76 1.68 13.21
C THR A 141 -7.63 0.49 12.82
N GLY A 142 -7.12 -0.47 12.05
CA GLY A 142 -7.90 -1.57 11.46
C GLY A 142 -8.74 -1.16 10.25
N ILE A 143 -9.05 0.13 10.05
CA ILE A 143 -9.74 0.66 8.85
C ILE A 143 -8.74 0.93 7.72
N GLY A 144 -7.43 0.91 8.02
CA GLY A 144 -6.37 1.25 7.08
C GLY A 144 -6.45 0.51 5.76
N GLY A 145 -6.83 -0.78 5.76
CA GLY A 145 -6.96 -1.54 4.51
C GLY A 145 -7.90 -0.89 3.49
N LEU A 146 -9.04 -0.32 3.94
CA LEU A 146 -10.00 0.32 3.04
C LEU A 146 -9.46 1.64 2.50
N VAL A 147 -8.96 2.50 3.37
CA VAL A 147 -8.47 3.83 2.94
C VAL A 147 -7.19 3.69 2.12
N SER A 148 -6.25 2.84 2.55
CA SER A 148 -5.04 2.54 1.78
C SER A 148 -5.36 1.88 0.44
N PHE A 149 -6.50 1.17 0.33
CA PHE A 149 -6.99 0.69 -0.96
C PHE A 149 -7.44 1.84 -1.87
N PHE A 150 -8.23 2.80 -1.37
CA PHE A 150 -8.64 3.96 -2.17
C PHE A 150 -7.44 4.81 -2.59
N VAL A 151 -6.53 5.09 -1.67
CA VAL A 151 -5.29 5.85 -1.93
C VAL A 151 -4.39 5.09 -2.91
N GLY A 152 -4.22 3.78 -2.71
CA GLY A 152 -3.48 2.90 -3.62
C GLY A 152 -4.08 2.85 -5.01
N ALA A 153 -5.41 2.79 -5.12
CA ALA A 153 -6.11 2.82 -6.41
C ALA A 153 -5.90 4.14 -7.16
N VAL A 154 -5.95 5.29 -6.47
CA VAL A 154 -5.60 6.58 -7.07
C VAL A 154 -4.19 6.54 -7.65
N GLY A 155 -3.21 6.20 -6.81
CA GLY A 155 -1.81 6.22 -7.24
C GLY A 155 -1.48 5.20 -8.32
N PHE A 156 -2.04 4.00 -8.23
CA PHE A 156 -1.93 2.98 -9.28
C PHE A 156 -2.51 3.48 -10.60
N GLY A 157 -3.67 4.12 -10.55
CA GLY A 157 -4.31 4.73 -11.72
C GLY A 157 -3.44 5.80 -12.37
N THR A 158 -2.83 6.69 -11.58
CA THR A 158 -1.90 7.71 -12.08
C THR A 158 -0.68 7.07 -12.77
N VAL A 159 -0.09 6.05 -12.15
CA VAL A 159 1.08 5.37 -12.73
C VAL A 159 0.74 4.67 -14.05
N LEU A 160 -0.40 3.97 -14.13
CA LEU A 160 -0.80 3.33 -15.39
C LEU A 160 -1.19 4.34 -16.47
N ARG A 161 -1.80 5.46 -16.10
CA ARG A 161 -2.21 6.49 -17.05
C ARG A 161 -1.02 7.20 -17.70
N ASP A 162 0.08 7.35 -16.99
CA ASP A 162 1.35 7.86 -17.55
C ASP A 162 2.00 6.85 -18.52
N LEU A 163 1.78 5.54 -18.31
CA LEU A 163 2.35 4.47 -19.14
C LEU A 163 1.57 4.17 -20.43
N LEU A 164 0.32 4.64 -20.57
CA LEU A 164 -0.61 4.28 -21.64
C LEU A 164 -1.05 5.49 -22.48
#